data_AF-A0A6J4HZ67-F1
#
_entry.id   AF-A0A6J4HZ67-F1
#
_cell.length_a   1.000
_cell.length_b   1.000
_cell.length_c   1.000
_cell.angle_alpha   90.00
_cell.angle_beta   90.00
_cell.angle_gamma   90.00
#
_symmetry.space_group_name_H-M   'P 1'
#
loop_
_entity.id
_entity.type
_entity.pdbx_description
1 polymer ?
#
loop_
_entity_poly.entity_id
_entity_poly.type
_entity_poly.pdbx_seq_one_letter_code
_entity_poly.pdbx_strand_id
1 'polypeptide(L)'
;MGEVKDKTQTRAPRRKTIPEALVYERLPDGTPIYYRGYKDYIKGTRNIESIVGSSYQQSLIITRILRFLFKQLPEHQYEVLTNEFGMKTSNKGWRNLDIAIYDRAQLKGIPVEAKYLSIPPKIVIEVDTKAELEDLPVPLDYYHLKTDELLSQGVQKVIWVFTANEKIMEAEAGKDWITSGWTRSIALPENVTLNLANLMAGNLL
;
A
#
# COMPACT_ATOMS: atom_id res chain seq x y z
N MET A 1 56.87 26.23 -29.79
CA MET A 1 55.85 26.83 -28.90
C MET A 1 54.65 25.91 -28.92
N GLY A 2 54.37 25.27 -27.78
CA GLY A 2 53.37 24.21 -27.65
C GLY A 2 51.93 24.73 -27.67
N GLU A 3 51.04 23.88 -28.19
CA GLU A 3 49.59 24.01 -28.20
C GLU A 3 48.99 24.05 -26.80
N VAL A 4 47.90 24.82 -26.63
CA VAL A 4 46.77 24.40 -25.77
C VAL A 4 45.47 24.83 -26.44
N LYS A 5 44.76 23.88 -27.05
CA LYS A 5 43.34 24.03 -27.40
C LYS A 5 42.52 23.61 -26.19
N ASP A 6 41.86 24.58 -25.56
CA ASP A 6 40.88 24.35 -24.51
C ASP A 6 39.64 23.65 -25.11
N LYS A 7 39.51 22.35 -24.85
CA LYS A 7 38.30 21.57 -25.14
C LYS A 7 37.47 21.51 -23.87
N THR A 8 36.59 22.48 -23.70
CA THR A 8 35.47 22.37 -22.76
C THR A 8 34.51 21.29 -23.27
N GLN A 9 34.77 20.03 -22.89
CA GLN A 9 33.81 18.94 -23.02
C GLN A 9 32.60 19.23 -22.12
N THR A 10 31.51 19.67 -22.72
CA THR A 10 30.18 19.63 -22.12
C THR A 10 29.86 18.16 -21.80
N ARG A 11 29.98 17.78 -20.52
CA ARG A 11 29.49 16.49 -20.04
C ARG A 11 27.98 16.43 -20.25
N ALA A 12 27.51 15.45 -20.99
CA ALA A 12 26.08 15.14 -21.09
C ALA A 12 25.49 14.99 -19.66
N PRO A 13 24.27 15.51 -19.40
CA PRO A 13 23.66 15.39 -18.09
C PRO A 13 23.58 13.91 -17.70
N ARG A 14 24.16 13.53 -16.56
CA ARG A 14 23.96 12.20 -15.97
C ARG A 14 22.46 12.01 -15.82
N ARG A 15 21.89 11.03 -16.53
CA ARG A 15 20.50 10.62 -16.35
C ARG A 15 20.32 10.30 -14.86
N LYS A 16 19.58 11.13 -14.12
CA LYS A 16 19.33 10.87 -12.69
C LYS A 16 18.60 9.54 -12.62
N THR A 17 19.29 8.50 -12.14
CA THR A 17 18.67 7.23 -11.78
C THR A 17 17.74 7.49 -10.61
N ILE A 18 16.47 7.10 -10.73
CA ILE A 18 15.49 7.24 -9.65
C ILE A 18 15.96 6.35 -8.48
N PRO A 19 16.13 6.91 -7.26
CA PRO A 19 16.53 6.13 -6.10
C PRO A 19 15.59 4.98 -5.82
N GLU A 20 16.14 3.85 -5.35
CA GLU A 20 15.34 2.68 -4.94
C GLU A 20 14.35 3.03 -3.82
N ALA A 21 14.69 4.00 -2.97
CA ALA A 21 13.80 4.51 -1.92
C ALA A 21 12.51 5.19 -2.45
N LEU A 22 12.43 5.49 -3.75
CA LEU A 22 11.22 6.02 -4.40
C LEU A 22 10.43 4.93 -5.13
N VAL A 23 10.90 3.68 -5.14
CA VAL A 23 10.12 2.53 -5.59
C VAL A 23 9.15 2.18 -4.47
N TYR A 24 7.87 2.37 -4.72
CA TYR A 24 6.80 2.00 -3.80
C TYR A 24 6.60 0.48 -3.83
N GLU A 25 6.30 -0.08 -5.00
CA GLU A 25 6.02 -1.51 -5.19
C GLU A 25 6.69 -2.06 -6.46
N ARG A 26 6.66 -3.38 -6.65
CA ARG A 26 7.05 -4.00 -7.92
C ARG A 26 6.03 -5.03 -8.40
N LEU A 27 5.72 -4.96 -9.69
CA LEU A 27 4.93 -5.95 -10.39
C LEU A 27 5.66 -7.32 -10.48
N PRO A 28 4.95 -8.42 -10.78
CA PRO A 28 5.56 -9.74 -10.93
C PRO A 28 6.72 -9.84 -11.92
N ASP A 29 6.71 -9.03 -12.98
CA ASP A 29 7.79 -8.97 -13.98
C ASP A 29 9.02 -8.16 -13.51
N GLY A 30 8.92 -7.48 -12.36
CA GLY A 30 9.94 -6.62 -11.77
C GLY A 30 9.78 -5.13 -12.10
N THR A 31 8.74 -4.76 -12.85
CA THR A 31 8.45 -3.37 -13.20
C THR A 31 8.16 -2.55 -11.93
N PRO A 32 8.88 -1.44 -11.69
CA PRO A 32 8.68 -0.60 -10.51
C PRO A 32 7.42 0.24 -10.63
N ILE A 33 6.70 0.37 -9.53
CA ILE A 33 5.70 1.41 -9.31
C ILE A 33 6.31 2.41 -8.35
N TYR A 34 6.35 3.69 -8.74
CA TYR A 34 6.97 4.74 -7.94
C TYR A 34 5.97 5.42 -7.00
N TYR A 35 6.48 6.02 -5.92
CA TYR A 35 5.69 6.92 -5.09
C TYR A 35 5.23 8.15 -5.88
N ARG A 36 4.00 8.60 -5.65
CA ARG A 36 3.45 9.86 -6.17
C ARG A 36 4.38 11.00 -5.79
N GLY A 37 4.76 11.82 -6.76
CA GLY A 37 5.69 12.93 -6.55
C GLY A 37 7.17 12.55 -6.71
N TYR A 38 7.53 11.33 -7.11
CA TYR A 38 8.92 11.02 -7.48
C TYR A 38 9.44 11.92 -8.62
N LYS A 39 8.54 12.40 -9.51
CA LYS A 39 8.86 13.37 -10.56
C LYS A 39 9.31 14.71 -9.98
N ASP A 40 8.78 15.12 -8.83
CA ASP A 40 9.20 16.34 -8.13
C ASP A 40 10.58 16.19 -7.49
N TYR A 41 10.93 14.99 -7.03
CA TYR A 41 12.31 14.69 -6.65
C TYR A 41 13.29 14.82 -7.83
N ILE A 42 12.92 14.32 -9.02
CA ILE A 42 13.75 14.47 -10.23
C ILE A 42 14.00 15.96 -10.54
N LYS A 43 12.95 16.78 -10.41
CA LYS A 43 12.99 18.24 -10.58
C LYS A 43 13.73 18.97 -9.44
N GLY A 44 13.98 18.30 -8.31
CA GLY A 44 14.63 18.88 -7.14
C GLY A 44 13.73 19.78 -6.29
N THR A 45 12.41 19.67 -6.43
CA THR A 45 11.44 20.48 -5.68
C THR A 45 10.95 19.81 -4.40
N ARG A 46 11.18 18.50 -4.25
CA ARG A 46 10.87 17.71 -3.05
C ARG A 46 11.99 16.75 -2.70
N ASN A 47 12.11 16.39 -1.43
CA ASN A 47 13.02 15.34 -0.95
C ASN A 47 12.26 14.00 -0.78
N ILE A 48 13.00 12.92 -0.56
CA ILE A 48 12.44 11.56 -0.46
C ILE A 48 11.52 11.45 0.75
N GLU A 49 11.91 12.04 1.89
CA GLU A 49 11.16 11.96 3.14
C GLU A 49 9.75 12.56 3.00
N SER A 50 9.63 13.69 2.30
CA SER A 50 8.35 14.34 2.02
C SER A 50 7.45 13.58 1.04
N ILE A 51 8.01 12.63 0.28
CA ILE A 51 7.27 11.82 -0.71
C ILE A 51 6.76 10.53 -0.06
N VAL A 52 7.59 9.88 0.77
CA VAL A 52 7.27 8.57 1.37
C VAL A 52 6.33 8.72 2.58
N GLY A 53 6.42 9.82 3.32
CA GLY A 53 5.62 10.06 4.52
C GLY A 53 4.10 10.01 4.29
N SER A 54 3.36 9.48 5.26
CA SER A 54 1.89 9.46 5.23
C SER A 54 1.29 10.83 5.58
N SER A 55 0.12 11.13 5.02
CA SER A 55 -0.65 12.31 5.43
C SER A 55 -1.25 12.12 6.83
N TYR A 56 -1.56 13.22 7.53
CA TYR A 56 -2.29 13.16 8.80
C TYR A 56 -3.62 12.41 8.66
N GLN A 57 -4.38 12.68 7.60
CA GLN A 57 -5.67 12.05 7.35
C GLN A 57 -5.55 10.53 7.19
N GLN A 58 -4.63 10.05 6.36
CA GLN A 58 -4.38 8.62 6.18
C GLN A 58 -3.94 7.97 7.50
N SER A 59 -3.01 8.62 8.21
CA SER A 59 -2.50 8.13 9.51
C SER A 59 -3.60 8.03 10.56
N LEU A 60 -4.51 9.01 10.62
CA LEU A 60 -5.64 9.01 11.54
C LEU A 60 -6.63 7.88 11.22
N ILE A 61 -6.98 7.69 9.94
CA ILE A 61 -7.89 6.62 9.50
C ILE A 61 -7.30 5.24 9.85
N ILE A 62 -6.04 4.98 9.48
CA ILE A 62 -5.35 3.73 9.81
C ILE A 62 -5.34 3.51 11.33
N THR A 63 -5.00 4.54 12.11
CA THR A 63 -4.98 4.46 13.58
C THR A 63 -6.35 4.08 14.14
N ARG A 64 -7.44 4.66 13.63
CA ARG A 64 -8.80 4.36 14.11
C ARG A 64 -9.23 2.94 13.74
N ILE A 65 -8.87 2.47 12.53
CA ILE A 65 -9.11 1.08 12.12
C ILE A 65 -8.30 0.12 13.01
N LEU A 66 -7.01 0.36 13.24
CA LEU A 66 -6.18 -0.49 14.10
C LEU A 66 -6.70 -0.59 15.53
N ARG A 67 -7.08 0.55 16.15
CA ARG A 67 -7.68 0.55 17.49
C ARG A 67 -8.96 -0.27 17.56
N PHE A 68 -9.78 -0.22 16.50
CA PHE A 68 -10.96 -1.05 16.38
C PHE A 68 -10.59 -2.53 16.26
N LEU A 69 -9.68 -2.89 15.35
CA LEU A 69 -9.27 -4.27 15.11
C LEU A 69 -8.66 -4.91 16.36
N PHE A 70 -7.71 -4.25 17.03
CA PHE A 70 -7.10 -4.76 18.26
C PHE A 70 -8.11 -4.94 19.41
N LYS A 71 -9.17 -4.13 19.43
CA LYS A 71 -10.23 -4.25 20.44
C LYS A 71 -11.23 -5.38 20.13
N GLN A 72 -11.50 -5.64 18.86
CA GLN A 72 -12.62 -6.50 18.45
C GLN A 72 -12.18 -7.89 17.99
N LEU A 73 -10.99 -8.05 17.41
CA LEU A 73 -10.51 -9.35 16.97
C LEU A 73 -9.84 -10.11 18.13
N PRO A 74 -10.11 -11.41 18.28
CA PRO A 74 -9.45 -12.21 19.31
C PRO A 74 -7.97 -12.41 18.98
N GLU A 75 -7.08 -11.80 19.78
CA GLU A 75 -5.62 -11.85 19.61
C GLU A 75 -5.03 -13.27 19.61
N HIS A 76 -5.72 -14.26 20.19
CA HIS A 76 -5.28 -15.66 20.16
C HIS A 76 -5.48 -16.33 18.80
N GLN A 77 -6.35 -15.80 17.94
CA GLN A 77 -6.64 -16.32 16.61
C GLN A 77 -6.08 -15.46 15.49
N TYR A 78 -6.02 -14.14 15.70
CA TYR A 78 -5.62 -13.20 14.65
C TYR A 78 -4.41 -12.37 15.06
N GLU A 79 -3.57 -12.07 14.08
CA GLU A 79 -2.46 -11.12 14.19
C GLU A 79 -2.69 -10.00 13.15
N VAL A 80 -2.52 -8.75 13.55
CA VAL A 80 -2.72 -7.59 12.67
C VAL A 80 -1.38 -6.91 12.45
N LEU A 81 -0.90 -6.95 11.21
CA LEU A 81 0.34 -6.28 10.77
C LEU A 81 -0.01 -4.99 10.03
N THR A 82 0.86 -3.99 10.12
CA THR A 82 0.66 -2.66 9.53
C THR A 82 1.99 -2.05 9.10
N ASN A 83 2.02 -0.74 8.84
CA ASN A 83 3.19 0.05 8.48
C ASN A 83 3.77 -0.31 7.10
N GLU A 84 2.90 -0.34 6.08
CA GLU A 84 3.26 -0.66 4.68
C GLU A 84 4.00 -2.01 4.58
N PHE A 85 3.49 -3.01 5.30
CA PHE A 85 4.10 -4.32 5.40
C PHE A 85 4.24 -4.96 4.01
N GLY A 86 5.46 -5.39 3.65
CA GLY A 86 5.72 -5.93 2.33
C GLY A 86 5.36 -7.41 2.19
N MET A 87 4.48 -7.73 1.25
CA MET A 87 4.14 -9.10 0.85
C MET A 87 4.80 -9.42 -0.49
N LYS A 88 5.53 -10.53 -0.56
CA LYS A 88 6.14 -11.02 -1.80
C LYS A 88 5.07 -11.65 -2.68
N THR A 89 4.93 -11.19 -3.92
CA THR A 89 3.95 -11.74 -4.89
C THR A 89 4.61 -12.59 -5.97
N SER A 90 5.92 -12.45 -6.17
CA SER A 90 6.72 -13.31 -7.04
C SER A 90 8.21 -13.18 -6.68
N ASN A 91 9.10 -13.81 -7.46
CA ASN A 91 10.55 -13.65 -7.26
C ASN A 91 11.04 -12.20 -7.42
N LYS A 92 10.34 -11.37 -8.20
CA LYS A 92 10.71 -9.97 -8.46
C LYS A 92 9.69 -8.95 -7.96
N GLY A 93 8.50 -9.41 -7.57
CA GLY A 93 7.36 -8.57 -7.22
C GLY A 93 7.04 -8.58 -5.74
N TRP A 94 6.55 -7.43 -5.26
CA TRP A 94 6.02 -7.26 -3.92
C TRP A 94 4.97 -6.15 -3.89
N ARG A 95 4.07 -6.25 -2.91
CA ARG A 95 3.07 -5.24 -2.55
C ARG A 95 3.27 -4.78 -1.12
N ASN A 96 3.02 -3.50 -0.88
CA ASN A 96 2.99 -2.97 0.48
C ASN A 96 1.54 -2.97 0.94
N LEU A 97 1.28 -3.47 2.15
CA LEU A 97 -0.06 -3.59 2.71
C LEU A 97 -0.18 -2.60 3.88
N ASP A 98 -1.18 -1.72 3.85
CA ASP A 98 -1.40 -0.77 4.95
C ASP A 98 -1.80 -1.49 6.25
N ILE A 99 -2.74 -2.44 6.14
CA ILE A 99 -3.19 -3.30 7.23
C ILE A 99 -3.44 -4.71 6.69
N ALA A 100 -2.80 -5.70 7.30
CA ALA A 100 -2.93 -7.11 6.96
C ALA A 100 -3.39 -7.92 8.18
N ILE A 101 -4.47 -8.69 8.04
CA ILE A 101 -5.03 -9.54 9.09
C ILE A 101 -4.70 -10.98 8.76
N TYR A 102 -3.90 -11.64 9.60
CA TYR A 102 -3.52 -13.05 9.46
C TYR A 102 -4.26 -13.92 10.46
N ASP A 103 -4.54 -15.17 10.10
CA ASP A 103 -4.74 -16.20 11.12
C ASP A 103 -3.37 -16.42 11.81
N ARG A 104 -3.30 -16.23 13.12
CA ARG A 104 -2.05 -16.24 13.90
C ARG A 104 -1.27 -17.55 13.74
N ALA A 105 -1.97 -18.66 13.52
CA ALA A 105 -1.37 -19.96 13.25
C ALA A 105 -0.50 -19.98 11.97
N GLN A 106 -0.83 -19.17 10.96
CA GLN A 106 -0.05 -19.07 9.71
C GLN A 106 1.34 -18.47 9.95
N LEU A 107 1.50 -17.66 10.99
CA LEU A 107 2.75 -16.96 11.29
C LEU A 107 3.71 -17.79 12.15
N LYS A 108 3.29 -18.97 12.60
CA LYS A 108 4.10 -19.83 13.47
C LYS A 108 5.36 -20.30 12.74
N GLY A 109 6.52 -20.05 13.35
CA GLY A 109 7.82 -20.50 12.83
C GLY A 109 8.42 -19.58 11.76
N ILE A 110 7.75 -18.47 11.43
CA ILE A 110 8.33 -17.44 10.57
C ILE A 110 9.37 -16.62 11.36
N PRO A 111 10.58 -16.42 10.83
CA PRO A 111 11.57 -15.55 11.46
C PRO A 111 11.08 -14.10 11.55
N VAL A 112 11.28 -13.46 12.70
CA VAL A 112 10.85 -12.06 12.91
C VAL A 112 11.66 -11.07 12.09
N GLU A 113 12.85 -11.47 11.63
CA GLU A 113 13.74 -10.68 10.76
C GLU A 113 13.34 -10.75 9.28
N ALA A 114 12.32 -11.54 8.93
CA ALA A 114 11.85 -11.66 7.56
C ALA A 114 11.36 -10.31 7.03
N LYS A 115 12.07 -9.77 6.02
CA LYS A 115 11.71 -8.50 5.38
C LYS A 115 10.33 -8.55 4.70
N TYR A 116 10.00 -9.69 4.11
CA TYR A 116 8.76 -9.93 3.38
C TYR A 116 8.17 -11.28 3.77
N LEU A 117 6.84 -11.37 3.83
CA LEU A 117 6.14 -12.65 3.91
C LEU A 117 5.65 -13.07 2.53
N SER A 118 5.69 -14.37 2.26
CA SER A 118 5.13 -14.98 1.03
C SER A 118 3.82 -15.71 1.31
N ILE A 119 3.32 -15.66 2.54
CA ILE A 119 2.04 -16.24 2.94
C ILE A 119 1.01 -15.10 2.85
N PRO A 120 -0.12 -15.30 2.16
CA PRO A 120 -1.15 -14.27 2.06
C PRO A 120 -1.84 -14.05 3.41
N PRO A 121 -2.17 -12.79 3.79
CA PRO A 121 -3.09 -12.53 4.88
C PRO A 121 -4.51 -12.99 4.50
N LYS A 122 -5.35 -13.17 5.51
CA LYS A 122 -6.78 -13.44 5.32
C LYS A 122 -7.49 -12.23 4.72
N ILE A 123 -7.22 -11.04 5.26
CA ILE A 123 -7.82 -9.78 4.82
C ILE A 123 -6.75 -8.70 4.70
N VAL A 124 -6.87 -7.87 3.66
CA VAL A 124 -6.09 -6.64 3.47
C VAL A 124 -7.03 -5.44 3.53
N ILE A 125 -6.63 -4.38 4.25
CA ILE A 125 -7.28 -3.08 4.22
C ILE A 125 -6.25 -2.05 3.75
N GLU A 126 -6.56 -1.35 2.67
CA GLU A 126 -5.73 -0.29 2.06
C GLU A 126 -6.44 1.06 2.20
N VAL A 127 -5.69 2.14 2.43
CA VAL A 127 -6.23 3.50 2.60
C VAL A 127 -5.57 4.46 1.62
N ASP A 128 -6.30 4.82 0.56
CA ASP A 128 -5.75 5.51 -0.61
C ASP A 128 -4.50 4.81 -1.19
N THR A 129 -3.95 5.31 -2.29
CA THR A 129 -2.66 4.81 -2.80
C THR A 129 -1.63 5.91 -2.80
N LYS A 130 -0.40 5.54 -2.45
CA LYS A 130 0.78 6.40 -2.62
C LYS A 130 1.46 6.21 -3.98
N ALA A 131 0.94 5.36 -4.87
CA ALA A 131 1.47 5.16 -6.20
C ALA A 131 1.31 6.41 -7.10
N GLU A 132 2.28 6.63 -7.98
CA GLU A 132 2.14 7.55 -9.12
C GLU A 132 1.28 6.89 -10.20
N LEU A 133 0.01 7.26 -10.24
CA LEU A 133 -0.97 6.65 -11.15
C LEU A 133 -0.91 7.25 -12.56
N GLU A 134 -0.33 8.44 -12.73
CA GLU A 134 -0.18 9.09 -14.04
C GLU A 134 0.69 8.28 -15.01
N ASP A 135 1.54 7.40 -14.48
CA ASP A 135 2.39 6.52 -15.27
C ASP A 135 1.61 5.29 -15.80
N LEU A 136 0.39 5.07 -15.34
CA LEU A 136 -0.49 4.00 -15.78
C LEU A 136 -1.45 4.51 -16.86
N PRO A 137 -1.69 3.75 -17.95
CA PRO A 137 -2.66 4.12 -18.98
C PRO A 137 -4.06 4.41 -18.43
N VAL A 138 -4.48 3.68 -17.41
CA VAL A 138 -5.75 3.87 -16.70
C VAL A 138 -5.47 3.81 -15.19
N PRO A 139 -5.61 4.91 -14.43
CA PRO A 139 -5.37 4.93 -12.99
C PRO A 139 -6.17 3.92 -12.19
N LEU A 140 -7.42 3.65 -12.62
CA LEU A 140 -8.30 2.66 -11.99
C LEU A 140 -7.71 1.24 -12.05
N ASP A 141 -6.93 0.95 -13.09
CA ASP A 141 -6.29 -0.36 -13.25
C ASP A 141 -5.36 -0.65 -12.07
N TYR A 142 -4.75 0.35 -11.42
CA TYR A 142 -3.92 0.07 -10.25
C TYR A 142 -4.69 -0.66 -9.14
N TYR A 143 -5.88 -0.15 -8.79
CA TYR A 143 -6.67 -0.72 -7.71
C TYR A 143 -7.16 -2.12 -8.08
N HIS A 144 -7.59 -2.31 -9.32
CA HIS A 144 -8.03 -3.62 -9.81
C HIS A 144 -6.86 -4.61 -9.90
N LEU A 145 -5.73 -4.22 -10.51
CA LEU A 145 -4.53 -5.05 -10.64
C LEU A 145 -4.00 -5.50 -9.27
N LYS A 146 -3.87 -4.57 -8.31
CA LYS A 146 -3.42 -4.92 -6.97
C LYS A 146 -4.43 -5.84 -6.28
N THR A 147 -5.72 -5.55 -6.40
CA THR A 147 -6.78 -6.39 -5.80
C THR A 147 -6.79 -7.80 -6.39
N ASP A 148 -6.79 -7.93 -7.71
CA ASP A 148 -6.75 -9.21 -8.41
C ASP A 148 -5.50 -10.01 -8.05
N GLU A 149 -4.33 -9.37 -8.00
CA GLU A 149 -3.10 -10.03 -7.60
C GLU A 149 -3.21 -10.55 -6.16
N LEU A 150 -3.65 -9.73 -5.20
CA LEU A 150 -3.82 -10.14 -3.81
C LEU A 150 -4.80 -11.33 -3.69
N LEU A 151 -5.96 -11.25 -4.35
CA LEU A 151 -6.94 -12.33 -4.38
C LEU A 151 -6.37 -13.61 -5.00
N SER A 152 -5.60 -13.49 -6.10
CA SER A 152 -4.96 -14.63 -6.76
C SER A 152 -3.87 -15.30 -5.90
N GLN A 153 -3.25 -14.56 -4.98
CA GLN A 153 -2.29 -15.07 -4.01
C GLN A 153 -2.95 -15.77 -2.82
N GLY A 154 -4.29 -15.71 -2.70
CA GLY A 154 -5.04 -16.36 -1.62
C GLY A 154 -5.55 -15.43 -0.52
N VAL A 155 -5.44 -14.10 -0.70
CA VAL A 155 -6.15 -13.15 0.17
C VAL A 155 -7.65 -13.36 -0.02
N GLN A 156 -8.40 -13.48 1.06
CA GLN A 156 -9.84 -13.79 0.99
C GLN A 156 -10.68 -12.54 0.75
N LYS A 157 -10.25 -11.40 1.29
CA LYS A 157 -10.93 -10.11 1.14
C LYS A 157 -9.94 -8.95 1.07
N VAL A 158 -10.15 -8.05 0.12
CA VAL A 158 -9.43 -6.76 0.01
C VAL A 158 -10.44 -5.64 0.21
N ILE A 159 -10.12 -4.69 1.09
CA ILE A 159 -10.96 -3.54 1.41
C ILE A 159 -10.16 -2.27 1.09
N TRP A 160 -10.61 -1.49 0.12
CA TRP A 160 -10.03 -0.18 -0.17
C TRP A 160 -10.86 0.92 0.46
N VAL A 161 -10.22 1.80 1.23
CA VAL A 161 -10.79 3.05 1.74
C VAL A 161 -10.32 4.19 0.85
N PHE A 162 -11.26 4.88 0.22
CA PHE A 162 -11.01 6.07 -0.60
C PHE A 162 -11.48 7.31 0.12
N THR A 163 -10.54 8.21 0.43
CA THR A 163 -10.84 9.42 1.21
C THR A 163 -11.46 10.54 0.39
N ALA A 164 -11.04 10.68 -0.87
CA ALA A 164 -11.46 11.80 -1.72
C ALA A 164 -12.98 11.85 -1.99
N ASN A 165 -13.66 10.70 -1.93
CA ASN A 165 -15.09 10.56 -2.24
C ASN A 165 -15.86 9.76 -1.18
N GLU A 166 -15.24 9.51 -0.02
CA GLU A 166 -15.78 8.72 1.09
C GLU A 166 -16.36 7.38 0.63
N LYS A 167 -15.64 6.69 -0.26
CA LYS A 167 -16.01 5.36 -0.75
C LYS A 167 -15.19 4.26 -0.09
N ILE A 168 -15.79 3.07 -0.07
CA ILE A 168 -15.12 1.81 0.24
C ILE A 168 -15.40 0.85 -0.90
N MET A 169 -14.38 0.13 -1.35
CA MET A 169 -14.53 -1.03 -2.22
C MET A 169 -14.21 -2.30 -1.44
N GLU A 170 -15.15 -3.25 -1.44
CA GLU A 170 -15.00 -4.60 -0.90
C GLU A 170 -14.85 -5.57 -2.07
N ALA A 171 -13.77 -6.36 -2.07
CA ALA A 171 -13.49 -7.34 -3.11
C ALA A 171 -13.16 -8.70 -2.51
N GLU A 172 -13.76 -9.75 -3.06
CA GLU A 172 -13.53 -11.15 -2.71
C GLU A 172 -13.44 -11.98 -4.00
N ALA A 173 -12.65 -13.05 -3.98
CA ALA A 173 -12.51 -13.93 -5.15
C ALA A 173 -13.85 -14.59 -5.51
N GLY A 174 -14.24 -14.53 -6.78
CA GLY A 174 -15.47 -15.15 -7.29
C GLY A 174 -16.77 -14.46 -6.89
N LYS A 175 -16.71 -13.22 -6.39
CA LYS A 175 -17.89 -12.39 -6.06
C LYS A 175 -17.83 -11.05 -6.79
N ASP A 176 -19.00 -10.43 -6.95
CA ASP A 176 -19.06 -9.04 -7.40
C ASP A 176 -18.38 -8.12 -6.37
N TRP A 177 -17.58 -7.18 -6.87
CA TRP A 177 -16.96 -6.17 -6.02
C TRP A 177 -17.96 -5.07 -5.71
N ILE A 178 -18.04 -4.68 -4.45
CA ILE A 178 -19.05 -3.75 -3.97
C ILE A 178 -18.36 -2.43 -3.66
N THR A 179 -18.79 -1.35 -4.32
CA THR A 179 -18.39 0.01 -3.95
C THR A 179 -19.54 0.71 -3.25
N SER A 180 -19.29 1.23 -2.05
CA SER A 180 -20.30 1.89 -1.20
C SER A 180 -19.74 3.10 -0.47
N GLY A 181 -20.58 3.82 0.28
CA GLY A 181 -20.12 4.88 1.18
C GLY A 181 -19.56 4.34 2.50
N TRP A 182 -18.88 5.21 3.27
CA TRP A 182 -18.33 4.91 4.59
C TRP A 182 -19.36 4.51 5.66
N THR A 183 -20.63 4.79 5.42
CA THR A 183 -21.76 4.40 6.29
C THR A 183 -22.09 2.92 6.19
N ARG A 184 -21.63 2.22 5.14
CA ARG A 184 -21.82 0.78 5.03
C ARG A 184 -20.94 0.06 6.05
N SER A 185 -21.56 -0.89 6.73
CA SER A 185 -20.89 -1.82 7.63
C SER A 185 -20.29 -2.98 6.85
N ILE A 186 -19.02 -3.29 7.12
CA ILE A 186 -18.22 -4.31 6.45
C ILE A 186 -18.00 -5.47 7.41
N ALA A 187 -18.40 -6.67 6.97
CA ALA A 187 -18.19 -7.88 7.75
C ALA A 187 -16.72 -8.30 7.76
N LEU A 188 -16.18 -8.46 8.95
CA LEU A 188 -14.88 -9.04 9.27
C LEU A 188 -15.09 -10.41 9.97
N PRO A 189 -14.03 -11.18 10.24
CA PRO A 189 -14.14 -12.45 10.94
C PRO A 189 -14.72 -12.31 12.35
N GLU A 190 -15.15 -13.41 12.95
CA GLU A 190 -15.69 -13.47 14.33
C GLU A 190 -16.92 -12.57 14.57
N ASN A 191 -17.76 -12.41 13.55
CA ASN A 191 -18.93 -11.52 13.58
C ASN A 191 -18.58 -10.04 13.87
N VAL A 192 -17.31 -9.65 13.69
CA VAL A 192 -16.86 -8.27 13.82
C VAL A 192 -17.34 -7.47 12.62
N THR A 193 -17.82 -6.25 12.86
CA THR A 193 -18.33 -5.38 11.81
C THR A 193 -17.65 -4.02 11.85
N LEU A 194 -16.91 -3.69 10.80
CA LEU A 194 -16.23 -2.41 10.63
C LEU A 194 -17.18 -1.38 10.00
N ASN A 195 -17.35 -0.21 10.63
CA ASN A 195 -18.08 0.91 10.06
C ASN A 195 -17.22 2.17 10.11
N LEU A 196 -16.76 2.65 8.96
CA LEU A 196 -15.78 3.73 8.92
C LEU A 196 -16.38 5.08 9.33
N ALA A 197 -17.63 5.36 8.95
CA ALA A 197 -18.32 6.58 9.39
C ALA A 197 -18.38 6.68 10.93
N ASN A 198 -18.69 5.57 11.62
CA ASN A 198 -18.71 5.53 13.08
C ASN A 198 -17.32 5.73 13.70
N LEU A 199 -16.27 5.17 13.09
CA LEU A 199 -14.89 5.36 13.56
C LEU A 199 -14.42 6.82 13.44
N MET A 200 -14.90 7.51 12.40
CA MET A 200 -14.54 8.90 12.12
C MET A 200 -15.43 9.91 12.86
N ALA A 201 -16.66 9.54 13.25
CA ALA A 201 -17.57 10.39 14.01
C ALA A 201 -17.20 10.53 15.50
N GLY A 202 -16.38 9.61 16.03
CA GLY A 202 -15.90 9.71 17.42
C GLY A 202 -14.90 10.85 17.59
N ASN A 203 -15.18 11.77 18.53
CA ASN A 203 -14.28 12.88 18.86
C ASN A 203 -12.81 12.43 18.93
N LEU A 204 -11.91 13.28 18.41
CA LEU A 204 -10.50 13.24 18.80
C LEU A 204 -10.47 13.22 20.33
N LEU A 205 -9.75 12.24 20.89
CA LEU A 205 -9.61 12.00 22.33
C LEU A 205 -9.54 13.32 23.11
#